data_AF-A0A3A5HDM3-F1
#
_entry.id   AF-A0A3A5HDM3-F1
#
_cell.length_a   1.000
_cell.length_b   1.000
_cell.length_c   1.000
_cell.angle_alpha   90.00
_cell.angle_beta   90.00
_cell.angle_gamma   90.00
#
_symmetry.space_group_name_H-M   'P 1'
#
loop_
_entity.id
_entity.type
_entity.pdbx_description
1 polymer ?
#
loop_
_entity_poly.entity_id
_entity_poly.type
_entity_poly.pdbx_seq_one_letter_code
_entity_poly.pdbx_strand_id
1 'polypeptide(L)'
;MVKFNLMGAIALILGIILLISPALGLVAIGIVSGFILTGLGVWMAINAFKDRKFNQSTALVWGIFAIISLAIGLSMIFQIFSIEYLAGSYLFVTGILLLIAGILILSASQDSKYKKYSGLISVILGILYLLVASLALNPLFLGAIIGLAFIIFGLIALRVGRK
;
A
#
# COMPACT_ATOMS: atom_id res chain seq x y z
N MET A 1 -37.53 -3.63 -5.08
CA MET A 1 -36.34 -3.91 -5.92
C MET A 1 -35.15 -4.14 -5.02
N VAL A 2 -34.55 -5.33 -5.04
CA VAL A 2 -33.26 -5.56 -4.38
C VAL A 2 -32.24 -4.67 -5.10
N LYS A 3 -31.71 -3.64 -4.43
CA LYS A 3 -30.59 -2.86 -4.99
C LYS A 3 -29.41 -3.81 -5.12
N PHE A 4 -29.10 -4.19 -6.35
CA PHE A 4 -27.94 -5.03 -6.62
C PHE A 4 -26.70 -4.18 -6.36
N ASN A 5 -26.01 -4.44 -5.25
CA ASN A 5 -24.76 -3.74 -4.95
C ASN A 5 -23.65 -4.34 -5.80
N LEU A 6 -23.45 -3.76 -6.98
CA LEU A 6 -22.48 -4.19 -7.99
C LEU A 6 -21.08 -4.37 -7.38
N MET A 7 -20.70 -3.46 -6.47
CA MET A 7 -19.39 -3.47 -5.81
C MET A 7 -19.23 -4.68 -4.87
N GLY A 8 -20.30 -5.07 -4.18
CA GLY A 8 -20.31 -6.27 -3.34
C GLY A 8 -20.26 -7.56 -4.15
N ALA A 9 -20.98 -7.62 -5.28
CA ALA A 9 -20.93 -8.77 -6.18
C ALA A 9 -19.55 -8.95 -6.83
N ILE A 10 -18.93 -7.86 -7.30
CA ILE A 10 -17.57 -7.87 -7.86
C ILE A 10 -16.56 -8.34 -6.81
N ALA A 11 -16.62 -7.82 -5.59
CA ALA A 11 -15.72 -8.24 -4.51
C ALA A 11 -15.85 -9.74 -4.19
N LEU A 12 -17.06 -10.28 -4.21
CA LEU A 12 -17.33 -11.69 -3.94
C LEU A 12 -16.77 -12.60 -5.04
N ILE A 13 -17.01 -12.24 -6.32
CA ILE A 13 -16.46 -12.97 -7.48
C ILE A 13 -14.93 -12.94 -7.46
N LEU A 14 -14.34 -11.77 -7.23
CA LEU A 14 -12.90 -11.62 -7.08
C LEU A 14 -12.36 -12.48 -5.93
N GLY A 15 -13.02 -12.47 -4.78
CA GLY A 15 -12.62 -13.28 -3.64
C GLY A 15 -12.60 -14.78 -3.92
N ILE A 16 -13.60 -15.30 -4.64
CA ILE A 16 -13.64 -16.70 -5.08
C ILE A 16 -12.50 -17.01 -6.06
N ILE A 17 -12.26 -16.14 -7.06
CA ILE A 17 -11.17 -16.30 -8.03
C ILE A 17 -9.82 -16.34 -7.31
N LEU A 18 -9.61 -15.45 -6.34
CA LEU A 18 -8.38 -15.36 -5.54
C LEU A 18 -8.17 -16.57 -4.63
N LEU A 19 -9.24 -17.23 -4.16
CA LEU A 19 -9.12 -18.49 -3.42
C LEU A 19 -8.71 -19.66 -4.31
N ILE A 20 -9.24 -19.72 -5.54
CA ILE A 20 -8.90 -20.76 -6.51
C ILE A 20 -7.48 -20.55 -7.05
N SER A 21 -7.07 -19.30 -7.21
CA SER A 21 -5.74 -18.91 -7.67
C SER A 21 -5.08 -17.88 -6.73
N PRO A 22 -4.45 -18.33 -5.64
CA PRO A 22 -3.78 -17.43 -4.69
C PRO A 22 -2.66 -16.60 -5.30
N ALA A 23 -2.06 -17.07 -6.41
CA ALA A 23 -1.05 -16.32 -7.16
C ALA A 23 -1.58 -14.95 -7.66
N LEU A 24 -2.86 -14.87 -8.03
CA LEU A 24 -3.50 -13.61 -8.42
C LEU A 24 -3.65 -12.66 -7.22
N GLY A 25 -3.76 -13.19 -5.99
CA GLY A 25 -3.82 -12.40 -4.77
C GLY A 25 -2.49 -11.69 -4.51
N LEU A 26 -1.39 -12.39 -4.77
CA LEU A 26 -0.03 -11.83 -4.70
C LEU A 26 0.19 -10.70 -5.71
N VAL A 27 -0.32 -10.88 -6.92
CA VAL A 27 -0.35 -9.83 -7.95
C VAL A 27 -1.09 -8.60 -7.46
N ALA A 28 -2.30 -8.79 -6.91
CA ALA A 28 -3.11 -7.69 -6.41
C ALA A 28 -2.39 -6.90 -5.29
N ILE A 29 -1.71 -7.59 -4.36
CA ILE A 29 -0.90 -6.94 -3.31
C ILE A 29 0.20 -6.09 -3.92
N GLY A 30 0.95 -6.66 -4.87
CA GLY A 30 2.05 -5.95 -5.52
C GLY A 30 1.57 -4.65 -6.15
N ILE A 31 0.47 -4.72 -6.91
CA ILE A 31 -0.13 -3.55 -7.57
C ILE A 31 -0.60 -2.51 -6.54
N VAL A 32 -1.35 -2.93 -5.51
CA VAL A 32 -1.85 -2.01 -4.46
C VAL A 32 -0.68 -1.34 -3.72
N SER A 33 0.33 -2.12 -3.35
CA SER A 33 1.53 -1.63 -2.69
C SER A 33 2.31 -0.67 -3.58
N GLY A 34 2.35 -0.94 -4.89
CA GLY A 34 2.93 -0.06 -5.89
C GLY A 34 2.22 1.29 -5.99
N PHE A 35 0.88 1.30 -5.97
CA PHE A 35 0.11 2.55 -5.93
C PHE A 35 0.37 3.35 -4.64
N ILE A 36 0.42 2.68 -3.49
CA ILE A 36 0.74 3.32 -2.21
C ILE A 36 2.11 4.00 -2.28
N LEU A 37 3.14 3.27 -2.73
CA LEU A 37 4.50 3.81 -2.85
C LEU A 37 4.61 4.93 -3.88
N THR A 38 3.90 4.82 -5.00
CA THR A 38 3.90 5.86 -6.03
C THR A 38 3.26 7.14 -5.48
N GLY A 39 2.10 7.04 -4.82
CA GLY A 39 1.45 8.18 -4.17
C GLY A 39 2.34 8.83 -3.11
N LEU A 40 3.01 8.00 -2.30
CA LEU A 40 4.00 8.45 -1.33
C LEU A 40 5.17 9.17 -1.98
N GLY A 41 5.73 8.61 -3.04
CA GLY A 41 6.83 9.19 -3.80
C GLY A 41 6.48 10.55 -4.40
N VAL A 42 5.29 10.68 -5.01
CA VAL A 42 4.78 11.97 -5.51
C VAL A 42 4.69 12.99 -4.38
N TRP A 43 4.11 12.59 -3.24
CA TRP A 43 3.97 13.47 -2.09
C TRP A 43 5.32 13.92 -1.53
N MET A 44 6.29 13.02 -1.43
CA MET A 44 7.66 13.34 -1.01
C MET A 44 8.36 14.28 -2.01
N ALA A 45 8.18 14.06 -3.32
CA ALA A 45 8.72 14.96 -4.34
C ALA A 45 8.18 16.39 -4.20
N ILE A 46 6.87 16.53 -3.95
CA ILE A 46 6.25 17.84 -3.71
C ILE A 46 6.89 18.54 -2.50
N ASN A 47 7.17 17.82 -1.41
CA ASN A 47 7.85 18.40 -0.23
C ASN A 47 9.32 18.72 -0.49
N ALA A 48 10.02 17.93 -1.31
CA ALA A 48 11.39 18.23 -1.73
C ALA A 48 11.48 19.61 -2.41
N PHE A 49 10.52 19.95 -3.29
CA PHE A 49 10.48 21.26 -3.93
C PHE A 49 10.13 22.40 -2.97
N LYS A 50 9.23 22.15 -2.01
CA LYS A 50 8.82 23.16 -1.01
C LYS A 50 9.95 23.50 -0.04
N ASP A 51 10.64 22.49 0.47
CA ASP A 51 11.67 22.66 1.50
C ASP A 51 12.98 23.18 0.92
N ARG A 52 13.18 23.15 -0.40
CA ARG A 52 14.41 23.62 -1.08
C ARG A 52 14.79 25.06 -0.76
N LYS A 53 13.81 25.92 -0.45
CA LYS A 53 14.03 27.33 -0.09
C LYS A 53 14.42 27.53 1.38
N PHE A 54 14.10 26.59 2.26
CA PHE A 54 14.28 26.72 3.70
C PHE A 54 15.44 25.86 4.22
N ASN A 55 15.56 24.63 3.73
CA ASN A 55 16.63 23.71 4.11
C ASN A 55 16.96 22.76 2.96
N GLN A 56 18.10 23.01 2.31
CA GLN A 56 18.58 22.21 1.18
C GLN A 56 18.85 20.76 1.57
N SER A 57 19.28 20.48 2.81
CA SER A 57 19.55 19.12 3.27
C SER A 57 18.24 18.32 3.40
N THR A 58 17.23 18.89 4.03
CA THR A 58 15.91 18.25 4.16
C THR A 58 15.26 18.01 2.79
N ALA A 59 15.36 18.99 1.88
CA ALA A 59 14.88 18.86 0.52
C ALA A 59 15.55 17.70 -0.25
N LEU A 60 16.86 17.50 -0.04
CA LEU A 60 17.61 16.42 -0.67
C LEU A 60 17.19 15.05 -0.14
N VAL A 61 16.97 14.91 1.18
CA VAL A 61 16.46 13.68 1.78
C VAL A 61 15.08 13.31 1.22
N TRP A 62 14.16 14.27 1.16
CA TRP A 62 12.84 14.06 0.53
C TRP A 62 12.97 13.63 -0.93
N GLY A 63 13.86 14.27 -1.70
CA GLY A 63 14.07 13.97 -3.12
C GLY A 63 14.57 12.54 -3.35
N ILE A 64 15.53 12.08 -2.55
CA ILE A 64 16.08 10.71 -2.66
C ILE A 64 14.98 9.67 -2.41
N PHE A 65 14.24 9.80 -1.29
CA PHE A 65 13.19 8.86 -0.96
C PHE A 65 11.98 8.93 -1.90
N ALA A 66 11.72 10.10 -2.48
CA ALA A 66 10.72 10.25 -3.53
C ALA A 66 11.08 9.42 -4.77
N ILE A 67 12.33 9.55 -5.26
CA ILE A 67 12.79 8.80 -6.44
C ILE A 67 12.75 7.30 -6.19
N ILE A 68 13.26 6.85 -5.03
CA ILE A 68 13.25 5.43 -4.66
C ILE A 68 11.81 4.88 -4.60
N SER A 69 10.90 5.61 -3.92
CA SER A 69 9.52 5.17 -3.77
C SER A 69 8.76 5.16 -5.11
N LEU A 70 9.02 6.14 -5.99
CA LEU A 70 8.44 6.16 -7.33
C LEU A 70 8.97 5.02 -8.20
N ALA A 71 10.28 4.80 -8.22
CA ALA A 71 10.88 3.73 -9.03
C ALA A 71 10.35 2.36 -8.62
N ILE A 72 10.35 2.08 -7.31
CA ILE A 72 9.85 0.82 -6.78
C ILE A 72 8.33 0.72 -7.00
N GLY A 73 7.58 1.77 -6.67
CA GLY A 73 6.13 1.80 -6.81
C GLY A 73 5.66 1.52 -8.23
N LEU A 74 6.26 2.21 -9.21
CA LEU A 74 5.97 2.00 -10.63
C LEU A 74 6.39 0.60 -11.09
N SER A 75 7.54 0.09 -10.63
CA SER A 75 7.99 -1.26 -10.97
C SER A 75 7.01 -2.35 -10.51
N MET A 76 6.35 -2.14 -9.37
CA MET A 76 5.36 -3.07 -8.81
C MET A 76 4.02 -2.98 -9.56
N ILE A 77 3.60 -1.77 -9.97
CA ILE A 77 2.37 -1.58 -10.76
C ILE A 77 2.48 -2.26 -12.12
N PHE A 78 3.60 -2.06 -12.81
CA PHE A 78 3.82 -2.63 -14.14
C PHE A 78 4.37 -4.06 -14.13
N GLN A 79 4.54 -4.65 -12.94
CA GLN A 79 5.10 -5.99 -12.76
C GLN A 79 6.41 -6.21 -13.52
N ILE A 80 7.30 -5.22 -13.46
CA ILE A 80 8.59 -5.26 -14.16
C ILE A 80 9.44 -6.44 -13.67
N PHE A 81 9.24 -6.89 -12.42
CA PHE A 81 9.87 -8.06 -11.84
C PHE A 81 8.87 -9.20 -11.63
N SER A 82 9.30 -10.43 -11.90
CA SER A 82 8.46 -11.63 -11.77
C SER A 82 8.06 -11.92 -10.31
N ILE A 83 6.79 -12.24 -10.12
CA ILE A 83 6.12 -12.48 -8.82
C ILE A 83 6.78 -13.63 -8.02
N GLU A 84 7.39 -14.59 -8.71
CA GLU A 84 8.01 -15.79 -8.13
C GLU A 84 9.21 -15.48 -7.22
N TYR A 85 9.90 -14.35 -7.43
CA TYR A 85 11.06 -13.98 -6.64
C TYR A 85 10.75 -12.98 -5.51
N LEU A 86 9.59 -12.30 -5.54
CA LEU A 86 9.40 -11.07 -4.75
C LEU A 86 8.14 -11.02 -3.87
N ALA A 87 7.26 -12.02 -3.88
CA ALA A 87 5.94 -11.89 -3.26
C ALA A 87 5.93 -11.50 -1.75
N GLY A 88 6.84 -12.04 -0.94
CA GLY A 88 7.04 -11.60 0.45
C GLY A 88 7.83 -10.27 0.56
N SER A 89 8.75 -10.05 -0.38
CA SER A 89 9.62 -8.87 -0.40
C SER A 89 8.86 -7.57 -0.67
N TYR A 90 7.78 -7.61 -1.45
CA TYR A 90 6.98 -6.42 -1.77
C TYR A 90 6.39 -5.77 -0.51
N LEU A 91 5.84 -6.58 0.39
CA LEU A 91 5.30 -6.07 1.66
C LEU A 91 6.40 -5.53 2.58
N PHE A 92 7.56 -6.19 2.62
CA PHE A 92 8.73 -5.71 3.37
C PHE A 92 9.22 -4.36 2.86
N VAL A 93 9.43 -4.24 1.55
CA VAL A 93 9.92 -3.02 0.91
C VAL A 93 8.93 -1.89 1.11
N THR A 94 7.64 -2.13 0.89
CA THR A 94 6.60 -1.13 1.10
C THR A 94 6.52 -0.71 2.57
N GLY A 95 6.60 -1.65 3.51
CA GLY A 95 6.60 -1.38 4.94
C GLY A 95 7.78 -0.51 5.39
N ILE A 96 9.00 -0.81 4.93
CA ILE A 96 10.19 -0.02 5.25
C ILE A 96 10.08 1.41 4.71
N LEU A 97 9.66 1.57 3.44
CA LEU A 97 9.52 2.90 2.84
C LEU A 97 8.41 3.72 3.50
N LEU A 98 7.32 3.08 3.92
CA LEU A 98 6.25 3.71 4.71
C LEU A 98 6.76 4.19 6.07
N LEU A 99 7.58 3.38 6.76
CA LEU A 99 8.20 3.78 8.02
C LEU A 99 9.12 4.98 7.84
N ILE A 100 10.02 4.92 6.86
CA ILE A 100 10.96 6.02 6.59
C ILE A 100 10.18 7.29 6.25
N ALA A 101 9.21 7.21 5.35
CA ALA A 101 8.37 8.35 5.02
C ALA A 101 7.65 8.88 6.26
N GLY A 102 7.06 8.02 7.08
CA GLY A 102 6.40 8.42 8.32
C GLY A 102 7.32 9.17 9.27
N ILE A 103 8.55 8.71 9.46
CA ILE A 103 9.57 9.36 10.29
C ILE A 103 9.95 10.73 9.72
N LEU A 104 10.14 10.84 8.39
CA LEU A 104 10.45 12.10 7.71
C LEU A 104 9.30 13.09 7.87
N ILE A 105 8.06 12.64 7.72
CA ILE A 105 6.86 13.46 7.87
C ILE A 105 6.75 13.98 9.30
N LEU A 106 6.90 13.11 10.29
CA LEU A 106 6.83 13.47 11.71
C LEU A 106 7.92 14.47 12.08
N SER A 107 9.14 14.28 11.58
CA SER A 107 10.27 15.20 11.83
C SER A 107 10.04 16.58 11.20
N ALA A 108 9.37 16.65 10.06
CA ALA A 108 9.07 17.90 9.34
C ALA A 108 7.74 18.56 9.77
N SER A 109 7.03 18.02 10.77
CA SER A 109 5.64 18.37 11.07
C SER A 109 5.45 19.57 12.01
N GLN A 110 6.45 20.46 12.10
CA GLN A 110 6.70 21.38 13.22
C GLN A 110 5.43 21.98 13.89
N ASP A 111 4.39 22.41 13.15
CA ASP A 111 3.09 22.79 13.76
C ASP A 111 1.82 22.28 13.06
N SER A 112 1.95 21.46 12.01
CA SER A 112 0.79 20.99 11.25
C SER A 112 0.24 19.69 11.84
N LYS A 113 -0.91 19.77 12.51
CA LYS A 113 -1.67 18.58 12.97
C LYS A 113 -1.89 17.59 11.82
N TYR A 114 -2.20 18.09 10.62
CA TYR A 114 -2.39 17.26 9.42
C TYR A 114 -1.12 16.49 9.04
N LYS A 115 0.05 17.15 9.03
CA LYS A 115 1.33 16.45 8.77
C LYS A 115 1.63 15.42 9.87
N LYS A 116 1.39 15.76 11.15
CA LYS A 116 1.58 14.81 12.27
C LYS A 116 0.75 13.54 12.08
N TYR A 117 -0.56 13.69 11.83
CA TYR A 117 -1.43 12.54 11.61
C TYR A 117 -1.04 11.74 10.37
N SER A 118 -0.70 12.41 9.26
CA SER A 118 -0.22 11.71 8.06
C SER A 118 1.01 10.88 8.36
N GLY A 119 1.97 11.42 9.11
CA GLY A 119 3.21 10.70 9.46
C GLY A 119 2.93 9.51 10.38
N LEU A 120 2.09 9.68 11.39
CA LEU A 120 1.63 8.60 12.27
C LEU A 120 0.93 7.49 11.49
N ILE A 121 0.03 7.83 10.57
CA ILE A 121 -0.65 6.86 9.70
C ILE A 121 0.37 6.11 8.85
N SER A 122 1.33 6.81 8.24
CA SER A 122 2.39 6.15 7.46
C SER A 122 3.24 5.20 8.32
N VAL A 123 3.60 5.58 9.55
CA VAL A 123 4.31 4.68 10.47
C VAL A 123 3.47 3.46 10.82
N ILE A 124 2.21 3.66 11.22
CA ILE A 124 1.29 2.56 11.58
C ILE A 124 1.11 1.61 10.40
N LEU A 125 0.86 2.13 9.20
CA LEU A 125 0.75 1.34 7.99
C LEU A 125 2.06 0.60 7.68
N GLY A 126 3.22 1.25 7.86
CA GLY A 126 4.52 0.61 7.69
C GLY A 126 4.71 -0.58 8.62
N ILE A 127 4.38 -0.41 9.90
CA ILE A 127 4.43 -1.50 10.89
C ILE A 127 3.46 -2.63 10.49
N LEU A 128 2.22 -2.30 10.12
CA LEU A 128 1.25 -3.31 9.68
C LEU A 128 1.75 -4.10 8.47
N TYR A 129 2.34 -3.42 7.49
CA TYR A 129 2.95 -4.05 6.33
C TYR A 129 4.06 -5.02 6.72
N LEU A 130 4.95 -4.62 7.65
CA LEU A 130 6.03 -5.48 8.13
C LEU A 130 5.52 -6.66 8.95
N LEU A 131 4.51 -6.46 9.79
CA LEU A 131 3.88 -7.54 10.55
C LEU A 131 3.24 -8.56 9.61
N VAL A 132 2.43 -8.09 8.66
CA VAL A 132 1.84 -8.96 7.64
C VAL A 132 2.94 -9.68 6.87
N ALA A 133 4.00 -8.99 6.44
CA ALA A 133 5.15 -9.60 5.74
C ALA A 133 5.88 -10.65 6.58
N SER A 134 6.00 -10.46 7.89
CA SER A 134 6.65 -11.41 8.80
C SER A 134 5.81 -12.67 9.06
N LEU A 135 4.48 -12.51 9.09
CA LEU A 135 3.52 -13.61 9.22
C LEU A 135 3.30 -14.32 7.87
N ALA A 136 3.66 -13.65 6.77
CA ALA A 136 3.56 -14.08 5.37
C ALA A 136 4.62 -15.09 4.92
N LEU A 137 5.08 -16.00 5.77
CA LEU A 137 6.18 -16.90 5.41
C LEU A 137 5.88 -17.73 4.14
N ASN A 138 4.59 -17.94 3.82
CA ASN A 138 4.16 -18.50 2.54
C ASN A 138 3.32 -17.49 1.72
N PRO A 139 3.82 -17.02 0.56
CA PRO A 139 3.09 -16.13 -0.34
C PRO A 139 1.71 -16.66 -0.77
N LEU A 140 1.58 -17.97 -1.03
CA LEU A 140 0.32 -18.56 -1.43
C LEU A 140 -0.75 -18.45 -0.34
N PHE A 141 -0.33 -18.54 0.92
CA PHE A 141 -1.25 -18.36 2.06
C PHE A 141 -1.78 -16.93 2.12
N LEU A 142 -0.96 -15.94 1.77
CA LEU A 142 -1.38 -14.53 1.76
C LEU A 142 -2.37 -14.22 0.65
N GLY A 143 -2.17 -14.78 -0.53
CA GLY A 143 -3.15 -14.70 -1.63
C GLY A 143 -4.51 -15.27 -1.22
N ALA A 144 -4.52 -16.40 -0.51
CA ALA A 144 -5.74 -17.02 0.00
C ALA A 144 -6.44 -16.17 1.08
N ILE A 145 -5.68 -15.58 2.03
CA ILE A 145 -6.20 -14.66 3.04
C ILE A 145 -6.91 -13.47 2.37
N ILE A 146 -6.34 -12.94 1.29
CA ILE A 146 -6.94 -11.82 0.56
C ILE A 146 -8.20 -12.25 -0.16
N GLY A 147 -8.20 -13.43 -0.78
CA GLY A 147 -9.42 -14.01 -1.34
C GLY A 147 -10.55 -14.08 -0.30
N LEU A 148 -10.25 -14.59 0.89
CA LEU A 148 -11.18 -14.61 2.03
C LEU A 148 -11.65 -13.21 2.42
N ALA A 149 -10.74 -12.23 2.52
CA ALA A 149 -11.07 -10.86 2.87
C ALA A 149 -12.03 -10.23 1.84
N PHE A 150 -11.81 -10.47 0.54
CA PHE A 150 -12.68 -10.01 -0.54
C PHE A 150 -14.07 -10.66 -0.48
N ILE A 151 -14.16 -11.95 -0.14
CA ILE A 151 -15.46 -12.61 0.08
C ILE A 151 -16.20 -11.96 1.26
N ILE A 152 -15.53 -11.78 2.40
CA ILE A 152 -16.14 -11.15 3.58
C ILE A 152 -16.62 -9.75 3.26
N PHE A 153 -15.78 -8.94 2.60
CA PHE A 153 -16.14 -7.59 2.18
C PHE A 153 -17.32 -7.59 1.20
N GLY A 154 -17.32 -8.50 0.21
CA GLY A 154 -18.43 -8.66 -0.72
C GLY A 154 -19.75 -8.98 -0.03
N LEU A 155 -19.73 -9.90 0.94
CA LEU A 155 -20.92 -10.26 1.74
C LEU A 155 -21.44 -9.06 2.57
N ILE A 156 -20.56 -8.33 3.24
CA ILE A 156 -20.92 -7.13 4.01
C ILE A 156 -21.51 -6.06 3.09
N ALA A 157 -20.85 -5.77 1.97
CA ALA A 157 -21.29 -4.76 1.02
C ALA A 157 -22.66 -5.09 0.40
N LEU A 158 -22.91 -6.36 0.06
CA LEU A 158 -24.22 -6.82 -0.40
C LEU A 158 -25.30 -6.66 0.68
N ARG A 159 -24.95 -6.86 1.96
CA ARG A 159 -25.89 -6.68 3.07
C ARG A 159 -26.21 -5.21 3.36
N VAL A 160 -25.21 -4.33 3.29
CA VAL A 160 -25.38 -2.88 3.50
C VAL A 160 -26.16 -2.24 2.36
N GLY A 161 -25.89 -2.63 1.11
CA GLY A 161 -26.59 -2.10 -0.07
C GLY A 161 -28.06 -2.52 -0.21
N ARG A 162 -28.58 -3.37 0.69
CA ARG A 162 -30.02 -3.71 0.79
C ARG A 162 -30.84 -2.71 1.63
N LYS A 163 -30.20 -1.82 2.39
CA LYS A 163 -30.88 -0.69 3.05
C LYS A 163 -31.03 0.48 2.07
#